data_AF-A0A6B2YUQ5-F1
#
_entry.id   AF-A0A6B2YUQ5-F1
#
_cell.length_a   1.000
_cell.length_b   1.000
_cell.length_c   1.000
_cell.angle_alpha   90.00
_cell.angle_beta   90.00
_cell.angle_gamma   90.00
#
_symmetry.space_group_name_H-M   'P 1'
#
loop_
_entity.id
_entity.type
_entity.pdbx_description
1 polymer ?
#
loop_
_entity_poly.entity_id
_entity_poly.type
_entity_poly.pdbx_seq_one_letter_code
_entity_poly.pdbx_strand_id
1 'polypeptide(L)'
;RPRRAGVSSFGMSGTNAHVIVEQAAEPAPAEAVPVPSVLPFVLSARTEAALRAQAEQFRHWYVNNPLPDADVGRALALDRSRLPHRAVVVGGGQEEFLDGLDALITGGVSEHLIQGAPGPVDGPGPVFVFPGQGAQ
;
A
#
# COMPACT_ATOMS: atom_id res chain seq x y z
N ARG A 1 -13.41 -30.30 -8.97
CA ARG A 1 -12.76 -30.28 -10.31
C ARG A 1 -12.49 -28.83 -10.67
N PRO A 2 -11.27 -28.45 -11.11
CA PRO A 2 -10.94 -27.06 -11.42
C PRO A 2 -11.77 -26.55 -12.60
N ARG A 3 -12.16 -25.27 -12.56
CA ARG A 3 -12.89 -24.61 -13.65
C ARG A 3 -11.96 -24.41 -14.83
N ARG A 4 -12.44 -24.67 -16.05
CA ARG A 4 -11.67 -24.52 -17.30
C ARG A 4 -12.49 -23.73 -18.32
N ALA A 5 -11.81 -22.87 -19.08
CA ALA A 5 -12.41 -22.10 -20.18
C ALA A 5 -11.47 -22.05 -21.38
N GLY A 6 -12.02 -21.99 -22.60
CA GLY A 6 -11.26 -21.79 -23.83
C GLY A 6 -11.37 -20.34 -24.32
N VAL A 7 -10.26 -19.77 -24.78
CA VAL A 7 -10.20 -18.47 -25.45
C VAL A 7 -9.69 -18.70 -26.87
N SER A 8 -10.49 -18.35 -27.88
CA SER A 8 -10.13 -18.46 -29.30
C SER A 8 -10.00 -17.07 -29.92
N SER A 9 -9.02 -16.90 -30.80
CA SER A 9 -8.84 -15.71 -31.63
C SER A 9 -8.60 -16.12 -33.08
N PHE A 10 -9.32 -15.50 -34.01
CA PHE A 10 -9.27 -15.79 -35.44
C PHE A 10 -8.99 -14.48 -36.18
N GLY A 11 -7.76 -14.30 -36.66
CA GLY A 11 -7.34 -13.08 -37.34
C GLY A 11 -7.81 -13.05 -38.80
N MET A 12 -8.07 -11.84 -39.33
CA MET A 12 -8.44 -11.66 -40.74
C MET A 12 -7.39 -12.17 -41.74
N SER A 13 -6.12 -12.25 -41.33
CA SER A 13 -5.03 -12.84 -42.12
C SER A 13 -5.08 -14.38 -42.22
N GLY A 14 -5.97 -15.03 -41.46
CA GLY A 14 -6.07 -16.49 -41.35
C GLY A 14 -5.24 -17.10 -40.22
N THR A 15 -4.56 -16.29 -39.41
CA THR A 15 -3.85 -16.80 -38.21
C THR A 15 -4.82 -17.03 -37.06
N ASN A 16 -4.78 -18.23 -36.47
CA ASN A 16 -5.67 -18.64 -35.39
C ASN A 16 -4.87 -18.97 -34.13
N ALA A 17 -5.39 -18.59 -32.97
CA ALA A 17 -4.85 -18.95 -31.66
C ALA A 17 -5.95 -19.50 -30.76
N HIS A 18 -5.64 -20.52 -29.97
CA HIS A 18 -6.55 -21.09 -28.97
C HIS A 18 -5.78 -21.35 -27.67
N VAL A 19 -6.32 -20.87 -26.55
CA VAL A 19 -5.75 -21.06 -25.21
C VAL A 19 -6.79 -21.66 -24.29
N ILE A 20 -6.38 -22.62 -23.47
CA ILE A 20 -7.20 -23.17 -22.38
C ILE A 20 -6.69 -22.58 -21.07
N VAL A 21 -7.58 -21.93 -20.33
CA VAL A 21 -7.33 -21.37 -19.00
C VAL A 21 -7.94 -22.28 -17.96
N GLU A 22 -7.17 -22.62 -16.93
CA GLU A 22 -7.62 -23.39 -15.76
C GLU A 22 -7.55 -22.53 -14.50
N GLN A 23 -8.51 -22.70 -13.60
CA GLN A 23 -8.49 -22.09 -12.27
C GLN A 23 -7.21 -22.47 -11.53
N ALA A 24 -6.50 -21.48 -10.95
CA ALA A 24 -5.35 -21.73 -10.11
C ALA A 24 -5.71 -22.61 -8.89
N ALA A 25 -4.75 -23.40 -8.41
CA ALA A 25 -4.90 -24.15 -7.17
C ALA A 25 -5.20 -23.19 -6.01
N GLU A 26 -6.04 -23.63 -5.07
CA GLU A 26 -6.31 -22.85 -3.87
C GLU A 26 -5.04 -22.75 -3.03
N PRO A 27 -4.61 -21.54 -2.62
CA PRO A 27 -3.43 -21.39 -1.79
C PRO A 27 -3.66 -22.06 -0.44
N ALA A 28 -2.61 -22.67 0.11
CA ALA A 28 -2.67 -23.22 1.46
C ALA A 28 -2.95 -22.09 2.48
N PRO A 29 -3.67 -22.38 3.58
CA PRO A 29 -3.87 -21.42 4.65
C PRO A 29 -2.52 -20.93 5.17
N ALA A 30 -2.35 -19.61 5.28
CA ALA A 30 -1.17 -19.03 5.90
C ALA A 30 -1.23 -19.23 7.43
N GLU A 31 -0.07 -19.49 8.04
CA GLU A 31 0.04 -19.49 9.50
C GLU A 31 -0.20 -18.09 10.06
N ALA A 32 -0.92 -18.02 11.19
CA ALA A 32 -1.16 -16.76 11.88
C ALA A 32 0.14 -16.26 12.52
N VAL A 33 0.64 -15.13 12.04
CA VAL A 33 1.81 -14.44 12.62
C VAL A 33 1.30 -13.34 13.55
N PRO A 34 1.95 -13.11 14.71
CA PRO A 34 1.62 -11.98 15.57
C PRO A 34 1.67 -10.66 14.80
N VAL A 35 0.57 -9.91 14.84
CA VAL A 35 0.43 -8.61 14.17
C VAL A 35 0.77 -7.50 15.17
N PRO A 36 1.67 -6.56 14.83
CA PRO A 36 1.91 -5.38 15.66
C PRO A 36 0.63 -4.56 15.84
N SER A 37 0.44 -3.98 17.03
CA SER A 37 -0.70 -3.11 17.31
C SER A 37 -0.62 -1.76 16.61
N VAL A 38 0.48 -1.44 15.93
CA VAL A 38 0.69 -0.21 15.15
C VAL A 38 1.27 -0.60 13.80
N LEU A 39 0.66 -0.11 12.73
CA LEU A 39 0.99 -0.50 11.36
C LEU A 39 1.31 0.73 10.50
N PRO A 40 2.32 0.64 9.60
CA PRO A 40 2.61 1.68 8.63
C PRO A 40 1.85 1.43 7.32
N PHE A 41 1.04 2.41 6.91
CA PHE A 41 0.36 2.44 5.61
C PHE A 41 1.11 3.37 4.68
N VAL A 42 1.87 2.80 3.75
CA VAL A 42 2.75 3.54 2.86
C VAL A 42 2.05 3.88 1.55
N LEU A 43 1.94 5.17 1.24
CA LEU A 43 1.44 5.68 -0.03
C LEU A 43 2.58 6.37 -0.79
N SER A 44 2.60 6.23 -2.11
CA SER A 44 3.57 6.97 -2.92
C SER A 44 3.08 7.24 -4.34
N ALA A 45 3.46 8.40 -4.86
CA ALA A 45 3.10 8.84 -6.21
C ALA A 45 4.22 9.62 -6.89
N ARG A 46 4.07 9.86 -8.19
CA ARG A 46 5.03 10.64 -8.99
C ARG A 46 4.95 12.15 -8.74
N THR A 47 3.81 12.63 -8.24
CA THR A 47 3.57 14.04 -7.91
C THR A 47 2.78 14.13 -6.62
N GLU A 48 2.83 15.27 -5.95
CA GLU A 48 2.04 15.51 -4.74
C GLU A 48 0.52 15.43 -4.99
N ALA A 49 0.04 16.01 -6.10
CA ALA A 49 -1.37 15.93 -6.48
C ALA A 49 -1.84 14.48 -6.71
N ALA A 50 -0.99 13.64 -7.31
CA ALA A 50 -1.29 12.23 -7.49
C ALA A 50 -1.26 11.45 -6.17
N LEU A 51 -0.43 11.86 -5.20
CA LEU A 51 -0.41 11.26 -3.86
C LEU A 51 -1.73 11.54 -3.14
N ARG A 52 -2.23 12.78 -3.21
CA ARG A 52 -3.50 13.21 -2.65
C ARG A 52 -4.68 12.45 -3.28
N ALA A 53 -4.72 12.38 -4.61
CA ALA A 53 -5.75 11.63 -5.33
C ALA A 53 -5.72 10.12 -5.00
N GLN A 54 -4.52 9.55 -4.82
CA GLN A 54 -4.38 8.16 -4.39
C GLN A 54 -4.92 7.96 -2.97
N ALA A 55 -4.66 8.89 -2.05
CA ALA A 55 -5.19 8.85 -0.69
C ALA A 55 -6.73 8.91 -0.68
N GLU A 56 -7.36 9.75 -1.49
CA GLU A 56 -8.83 9.82 -1.63
C GLU A 56 -9.43 8.49 -2.10
N GLN A 57 -8.86 7.92 -3.19
CA GLN A 57 -9.31 6.64 -3.73
C GLN A 57 -9.10 5.50 -2.73
N PHE A 58 -7.95 5.49 -2.06
CA PHE A 58 -7.62 4.48 -1.06
C PHE A 58 -8.53 4.56 0.16
N ARG A 59 -8.80 5.77 0.68
CA ARG A 59 -9.74 5.98 1.78
C ARG A 59 -11.13 5.45 1.43
N HIS A 60 -11.64 5.79 0.25
CA HIS A 60 -12.94 5.30 -0.20
C HIS A 60 -12.96 3.77 -0.34
N TRP A 61 -11.91 3.18 -0.90
CA TRP A 61 -11.80 1.73 -1.00
C TRP A 61 -11.73 1.07 0.39
N TYR A 62 -10.90 1.57 1.29
CA TYR A 62 -10.64 0.98 2.60
C TYR A 62 -11.91 0.91 3.47
N VAL A 63 -12.73 1.97 3.51
CA VAL A 63 -14.00 1.99 4.25
C VAL A 63 -15.00 0.96 3.71
N ASN A 64 -14.95 0.65 2.42
CA ASN A 64 -15.89 -0.26 1.76
C ASN A 64 -15.40 -1.72 1.67
N ASN A 65 -14.16 -2.00 2.09
CA ASN A 65 -13.54 -3.30 1.94
C ASN A 65 -12.87 -3.72 3.26
N PRO A 66 -13.64 -4.28 4.21
CA PRO A 66 -13.08 -4.70 5.49
C PRO A 66 -12.16 -5.91 5.28
N LEU A 67 -10.85 -5.62 5.28
CA LEU A 67 -9.76 -6.60 5.27
C LEU A 67 -8.91 -6.39 6.52
N PRO A 68 -8.14 -7.39 6.96
CA PRO A 68 -7.18 -7.20 8.04
C PRO A 68 -6.18 -6.08 7.70
N ASP A 69 -6.05 -5.10 8.59
CA ASP A 69 -5.17 -3.94 8.41
C ASP A 69 -3.71 -4.32 8.11
N ALA A 70 -3.24 -5.40 8.71
CA ALA A 70 -1.91 -5.94 8.49
C ALA A 70 -1.67 -6.35 7.04
N ASP A 71 -2.67 -6.96 6.40
CA ASP A 71 -2.58 -7.38 5.00
C ASP A 71 -2.59 -6.18 4.06
N VAL A 72 -3.41 -5.17 4.38
CA VAL A 72 -3.46 -3.92 3.61
C VAL A 72 -2.13 -3.17 3.72
N GLY A 73 -1.62 -2.97 4.94
CA GLY A 73 -0.33 -2.32 5.18
C GLY A 73 0.82 -3.07 4.51
N ARG A 74 0.84 -4.40 4.60
CA ARG A 74 1.84 -5.25 3.94
C ARG A 74 1.80 -5.11 2.42
N ALA A 75 0.61 -5.16 1.80
CA ALA A 75 0.47 -5.01 0.36
C ALA A 75 0.93 -3.62 -0.11
N LEU A 76 0.61 -2.56 0.64
CA LEU A 76 1.10 -1.21 0.37
C LEU A 76 2.63 -1.11 0.45
N ALA A 77 3.26 -1.78 1.42
CA ALA A 77 4.70 -1.70 1.64
C ALA A 77 5.54 -2.55 0.68
N LEU A 78 5.00 -3.70 0.23
CA LEU A 78 5.76 -4.73 -0.48
C LEU A 78 5.34 -4.92 -1.95
N ASP A 79 4.06 -4.74 -2.27
CA ASP A 79 3.52 -5.07 -3.60
C ASP A 79 3.34 -3.83 -4.49
N ARG A 80 3.56 -2.63 -3.94
CA ARG A 80 3.47 -1.36 -4.67
C ARG A 80 4.84 -0.79 -5.00
N SER A 81 4.93 -0.14 -6.17
CA SER A 81 6.12 0.61 -6.56
C SER A 81 6.37 1.77 -5.58
N ARG A 82 7.64 2.03 -5.26
CA ARG A 82 8.06 3.13 -4.40
C ARG A 82 8.40 4.36 -5.22
N LEU A 83 7.57 5.38 -5.15
CA LEU A 83 7.69 6.61 -5.96
C LEU A 83 8.23 7.80 -5.11
N PRO A 84 8.63 8.92 -5.74
CA PRO A 84 9.33 10.00 -5.06
C PRO A 84 8.53 10.76 -3.99
N HIS A 85 7.23 11.02 -4.22
CA HIS A 85 6.38 11.66 -3.22
C HIS A 85 5.78 10.58 -2.34
N ARG A 86 6.03 10.65 -1.03
CA ARG A 86 5.67 9.58 -0.10
C ARG A 86 4.92 10.12 1.10
N ALA A 87 3.95 9.35 1.56
CA ALA A 87 3.33 9.55 2.85
C ALA A 87 3.25 8.20 3.56
N VAL A 88 3.37 8.22 4.88
CA VAL A 88 3.12 7.07 5.75
C VAL A 88 2.10 7.50 6.77
N VAL A 89 0.99 6.77 6.83
CA VAL A 89 0.04 6.88 7.93
C VAL A 89 0.34 5.78 8.94
N VAL A 90 0.56 6.15 10.20
CA VAL A 90 0.95 5.24 11.28
C VAL A 90 -0.11 5.28 12.36
N GLY A 91 -0.67 4.11 12.67
CA GLY A 91 -1.75 3.99 13.66
C GLY A 91 -2.04 2.54 14.00
N GLY A 92 -2.83 2.32 15.05
CA GLY A 92 -3.25 1.02 15.54
C GLY A 92 -4.70 0.67 15.26
N GLY A 93 -5.42 1.53 14.55
CA GLY A 93 -6.82 1.29 14.23
C GLY A 93 -7.36 2.17 13.12
N GLN A 94 -8.53 1.78 12.64
CA GLN A 94 -9.22 2.40 11.52
C GLN A 94 -9.40 3.93 11.67
N GLU A 95 -9.74 4.42 12.86
CA GLU A 95 -9.95 5.85 13.11
C GLU A 95 -8.67 6.66 12.87
N GLU A 96 -7.55 6.23 13.46
CA GLU A 96 -6.23 6.84 13.30
C GLU A 96 -5.76 6.82 11.84
N PHE A 97 -6.03 5.72 11.12
CA PHE A 97 -5.72 5.65 9.69
C PHE A 97 -6.55 6.61 8.85
N LEU A 98 -7.84 6.73 9.13
CA LEU A 98 -8.72 7.64 8.41
C LEU A 98 -8.36 9.10 8.69
N ASP A 99 -8.00 9.45 9.93
CA ASP A 99 -7.51 10.78 10.28
C ASP A 99 -6.25 11.16 9.49
N GLY A 100 -5.24 10.28 9.47
CA GLY A 100 -4.02 10.52 8.71
C GLY A 100 -4.24 10.62 7.19
N LEU A 101 -5.19 9.84 6.65
CA LEU A 101 -5.60 9.97 5.24
C LEU A 101 -6.33 11.28 4.98
N ASP A 102 -7.25 11.70 5.84
CA ASP A 102 -7.98 12.96 5.70
C ASP A 102 -7.04 14.17 5.79
N ALA A 103 -6.04 14.13 6.68
CA ALA A 103 -4.98 15.11 6.74
C ALA A 103 -4.18 15.15 5.42
N LEU A 104 -3.81 14.00 4.86
CA LEU A 104 -3.11 13.91 3.59
C LEU A 104 -3.95 14.46 2.41
N ILE A 105 -5.25 14.17 2.41
CA ILE A 105 -6.22 14.61 1.38
C ILE A 105 -6.42 16.12 1.41
N THR A 106 -6.47 16.72 2.59
CA THR A 106 -6.71 18.15 2.77
C THR A 106 -5.43 18.98 2.79
N GLY A 107 -4.27 18.34 3.00
CA GLY A 107 -2.99 19.02 3.17
C GLY A 107 -2.83 19.60 4.56
N GLY A 108 -3.58 19.05 5.52
CA GLY A 108 -3.49 19.36 6.93
C GLY A 108 -2.36 18.62 7.63
N VAL A 109 -2.41 18.64 8.96
CA VAL A 109 -1.44 18.00 9.84
C VAL A 109 -2.17 16.99 10.71
N SER A 110 -1.58 15.83 10.90
CA SER A 110 -2.04 14.79 11.84
C SER A 110 -0.82 14.17 12.51
N GLU A 111 -0.97 13.74 13.76
CA GLU A 111 0.07 12.99 14.47
C GLU A 111 0.36 11.63 13.85
N HIS A 112 -0.60 11.10 13.10
CA HIS A 112 -0.51 9.83 12.39
C HIS A 112 0.10 9.97 11.00
N LEU A 113 0.27 11.19 10.47
CA LEU A 113 0.73 11.44 9.11
C LEU A 113 2.19 11.90 9.08
N ILE A 114 3.02 11.11 8.39
CA ILE A 114 4.41 11.46 8.08
C ILE A 114 4.53 11.64 6.58
N GLN A 115 4.94 12.82 6.12
CA GLN A 115 5.16 13.10 4.71
C GLN A 115 6.66 13.21 4.40
N GLY A 116 7.07 12.57 3.31
CA GLY A 116 8.39 12.69 2.73
C GLY A 116 8.30 13.35 1.36
N ALA A 117 8.93 14.52 1.23
CA ALA A 117 9.24 15.08 -0.08
C ALA A 117 10.54 14.46 -0.62
N PRO A 118 10.71 14.35 -1.95
CA PRO A 118 12.01 14.03 -2.51
C PRO A 118 13.04 15.09 -2.09
N GLY A 119 13.98 14.69 -1.22
CA GLY A 119 15.12 15.50 -0.82
C GLY A 119 16.41 15.06 -1.54
N PRO A 120 17.50 15.86 -1.47
CA PRO A 120 18.80 15.43 -1.94
C PRO A 120 19.18 14.12 -1.25
N VAL A 121 19.46 13.08 -2.03
CA VAL A 121 19.91 11.77 -1.51
C VAL A 121 21.40 11.84 -1.12
N ASP A 122 22.08 12.90 -1.55
CA ASP A 122 23.49 13.16 -1.25
C ASP A 122 23.61 13.85 0.11
N GLY A 123 23.64 13.04 1.17
CA GLY A 123 23.89 13.47 2.55
C GLY A 123 24.58 12.36 3.34
N PRO A 124 25.07 12.65 4.56
CA PRO A 124 25.83 11.70 5.38
C PRO A 124 25.05 10.46 5.85
N GLY A 125 23.80 10.27 5.37
CA GLY A 125 22.92 9.19 5.80
C GLY A 125 22.32 9.43 7.20
N PRO A 126 21.58 8.44 7.73
CA PRO A 126 21.01 8.53 9.06
C PRO A 126 22.11 8.55 10.14
N VAL A 127 21.97 9.42 11.13
CA VAL A 127 22.84 9.49 12.32
C VAL A 127 22.06 8.97 13.52
N PHE A 128 22.66 8.06 14.29
CA PHE A 128 22.06 7.54 15.51
C PHE A 128 22.46 8.42 16.70
N VAL A 129 21.47 8.91 17.44
CA VAL A 129 21.66 9.77 18.60
C VAL A 129 21.30 8.98 19.86
N PHE A 130 22.23 8.90 20.81
CA PHE A 130 22.07 8.17 22.07
C PHE A 130 21.99 9.17 23.22
N PRO A 131 20.79 9.48 23.76
CA PRO A 131 20.66 10.40 24.89
C PRO A 131 21.28 9.79 26.16
N GLY A 132 21.75 10.67 27.04
CA GLY A 132 22.28 10.28 28.35
C GLY A 132 21.19 9.93 29.35
N GLN A 133 21.55 9.96 30.64
CA GLN A 133 20.61 9.75 31.75
C GLN A 133 19.49 10.81 31.76
N GLY A 134 18.24 10.40 31.99
CA GLY A 134 17.07 11.29 32.10
C GLY A 134 16.09 11.27 30.92
N ALA A 135 16.20 10.30 30.00
CA ALA A 135 15.31 10.13 28.85
C ALA A 135 14.19 9.10 29.06
N GLN A 136 14.11 8.52 30.26
CA GLN A 136 13.04 7.63 30.70
C GLN A 136 11.79 8.38 31.18
#